data_AF-A0A0C9T2Y5-F1
#
_entry.id   AF-A0A0C9T2Y5-F1
#
_cell.length_a   1.000
_cell.length_b   1.000
_cell.length_c   1.000
_cell.angle_alpha   90.00
_cell.angle_beta   90.00
_cell.angle_gamma   90.00
#
_symmetry.space_group_name_H-M   'P 1'
#
loop_
_entity.id
_entity.type
_entity.pdbx_description
1 polymer ?
#
loop_
_entity_poly.entity_id
_entity_poly.type
_entity_poly.pdbx_seq_one_letter_code
_entity_poly.pdbx_strand_id
1 'polypeptide(L)'
;TRLKIISASVQIDGLNPYGVVSGGSIVLEGAMCAVILRKSSGPRSGPSWLSNVAAVEYSTMETLHLNYDTPTSEASAGGTVYCLFIGSFSEVLDHDEHPHVSLCGLILKPTVGGKFERIGRWKQFIEYYVKNKYVFKKSGVVRVEII
;
A
#
# COMPACT_ATOMS: atom_id res chain seq x y z
N THR A 1 7.34 11.66 -14.57
CA THR A 1 6.01 12.03 -14.02
C THR A 1 6.14 12.11 -12.50
N ARG A 2 5.91 13.28 -11.88
CA ARG A 2 6.01 13.45 -10.42
C ARG A 2 4.69 12.97 -9.79
N LEU A 3 4.74 12.00 -8.88
CA LEU A 3 3.56 11.40 -8.25
C LEU A 3 3.23 12.10 -6.92
N LYS A 4 1.94 12.38 -6.71
CA LYS A 4 1.39 13.20 -5.63
C LYS A 4 0.60 12.32 -4.67
N ILE A 5 0.93 12.38 -3.38
CA ILE A 5 -0.10 12.32 -2.35
C ILE A 5 -0.99 13.54 -2.59
N ILE A 6 -2.27 13.33 -2.88
CA ILE A 6 -3.17 14.42 -3.27
C ILE A 6 -3.51 15.26 -2.04
N SER A 7 -3.80 14.59 -0.92
CA SER A 7 -3.99 15.21 0.39
C SER A 7 -3.78 14.18 1.51
N ALA A 8 -3.34 14.67 2.67
CA ALA A 8 -3.32 13.94 3.92
C ALA A 8 -3.94 14.81 5.00
N SER A 9 -4.84 14.26 5.80
CA SER A 9 -5.41 14.95 6.97
C SER A 9 -5.54 13.99 8.13
N VAL A 10 -5.26 14.46 9.34
CA VAL A 10 -5.44 13.69 10.56
C VAL A 10 -6.74 14.12 11.22
N GLN A 11 -7.66 13.19 11.43
CA GLN A 11 -8.78 13.36 12.34
C GLN A 11 -8.34 12.82 13.70
N ILE A 12 -8.47 13.64 14.73
CA ILE A 12 -8.13 13.27 16.09
C ILE A 12 -9.45 13.20 16.84
N ASP A 13 -9.74 12.09 17.50
CA ASP A 13 -10.85 12.02 18.45
C ASP A 13 -10.42 12.75 19.72
N GLY A 14 -10.70 14.05 19.76
CA GLY A 14 -10.43 14.92 20.91
C GLY A 14 -9.96 16.32 20.53
N LEU A 15 -10.45 17.33 21.26
CA LEU A 15 -9.87 18.68 21.25
C LEU A 15 -8.50 18.63 21.92
N ASN A 16 -7.42 18.93 21.21
CA ASN A 16 -6.11 19.05 21.85
C ASN A 16 -5.51 20.45 21.71
N PRO A 17 -5.39 21.14 22.86
CA PRO A 17 -4.18 21.92 23.16
C PRO A 17 -3.45 21.47 24.45
N TYR A 18 -3.93 20.41 25.13
CA TYR A 18 -3.68 20.07 26.55
C TYR A 18 -3.76 18.56 26.93
N GLY A 19 -3.47 17.56 26.07
CA GLY A 19 -3.47 16.15 26.56
C GLY A 19 -3.42 15.00 25.55
N VAL A 20 -3.52 13.76 26.07
CA VAL A 20 -3.36 12.48 25.36
C VAL A 20 -4.52 12.22 24.39
N VAL A 21 -4.16 11.85 23.17
CA VAL A 21 -5.08 11.43 22.10
C VAL A 21 -5.43 9.95 22.27
N SER A 22 -6.70 9.66 22.53
CA SER A 22 -7.22 8.29 22.73
C SER A 22 -7.67 7.59 21.44
N GLY A 23 -7.69 8.32 20.32
CA GLY A 23 -8.13 7.82 19.02
C GLY A 23 -7.94 8.86 17.91
N GLY A 24 -7.89 8.38 16.68
CA GLY A 24 -7.76 9.22 15.50
C GLY A 24 -7.59 8.39 14.24
N SER A 25 -7.76 9.04 13.10
CA SER A 25 -7.53 8.43 11.80
C SER A 25 -6.75 9.35 10.88
N ILE A 26 -5.93 8.75 10.04
CA ILE A 26 -5.25 9.45 8.95
C ILE A 26 -6.06 9.20 7.69
N VAL A 27 -6.65 10.26 7.17
CA VAL A 27 -7.33 10.25 5.88
C VAL A 27 -6.32 10.61 4.81
N LEU A 28 -6.10 9.70 3.86
CA LEU A 28 -5.20 9.88 2.72
C LEU A 28 -5.98 9.71 1.43
N GLU A 29 -5.64 10.48 0.40
CA GLU A 29 -6.08 10.20 -0.96
C GLU A 29 -4.87 9.84 -1.81
N GLY A 30 -4.85 8.61 -2.33
CA GLY A 30 -3.68 8.07 -3.02
C GLY A 30 -3.96 6.86 -3.88
N ALA A 31 -2.97 6.50 -4.70
CA ALA A 31 -3.06 5.34 -5.58
C ALA A 31 -2.93 4.04 -4.76
N MET A 32 -3.86 3.11 -4.97
CA MET A 32 -3.88 1.82 -4.27
C MET A 32 -3.96 0.65 -5.26
N CYS A 33 -3.33 -0.46 -4.88
CA CYS A 33 -3.48 -1.75 -5.54
C CYS A 33 -3.78 -2.85 -4.51
N ALA A 34 -4.67 -3.77 -4.84
CA ALA A 34 -4.85 -5.01 -4.11
C ALA A 34 -3.81 -6.04 -4.59
N VAL A 35 -3.12 -6.70 -3.66
CA VAL A 35 -2.11 -7.73 -3.94
C VAL A 35 -2.59 -9.05 -3.37
N ILE A 36 -2.74 -10.04 -4.25
CA ILE A 36 -3.25 -11.38 -3.91
C ILE A 36 -2.05 -12.30 -3.66
N LEU A 37 -1.84 -12.69 -2.39
CA LEU A 37 -0.64 -13.40 -1.93
C LEU A 37 -0.64 -14.90 -2.26
N ARG A 38 -1.79 -15.56 -2.08
CA ARG A 38 -2.04 -16.96 -2.45
C ARG A 38 -3.54 -17.15 -2.71
N LYS A 39 -3.92 -17.90 -3.74
CA LYS A 39 -5.32 -18.34 -3.94
C LYS A 39 -5.64 -19.42 -2.91
N SER A 40 -6.17 -19.07 -1.75
CA SER A 40 -6.95 -20.03 -0.96
C SER A 40 -8.32 -20.16 -1.62
N SER A 41 -8.68 -21.39 -1.99
CA SER A 41 -9.98 -21.85 -2.51
C SER A 41 -11.06 -20.77 -2.73
N GLY A 42 -11.12 -20.24 -3.97
CA GLY A 42 -12.20 -19.38 -4.47
C GLY A 42 -11.86 -17.89 -4.53
N PRO A 43 -12.45 -17.14 -5.49
CA PRO A 43 -12.32 -15.69 -5.53
C PRO A 43 -13.02 -15.08 -4.30
N ARG A 44 -12.24 -14.68 -3.29
CA ARG A 44 -12.77 -13.77 -2.28
C ARG A 44 -13.03 -12.44 -2.97
N SER A 45 -14.31 -12.11 -3.18
CA SER A 45 -14.71 -10.78 -3.62
C SER A 45 -14.16 -9.78 -2.60
N GLY A 46 -13.31 -8.86 -3.04
CA GLY A 46 -12.88 -7.74 -2.21
C GLY A 46 -14.09 -6.92 -1.74
N PRO A 47 -13.89 -6.02 -0.77
CA PRO A 47 -14.94 -5.12 -0.33
C PRO A 47 -15.49 -4.34 -1.53
N SER A 48 -16.82 -4.23 -1.66
CA SER A 48 -17.47 -3.61 -2.81
C SER A 48 -17.05 -2.15 -3.04
N TRP A 49 -16.73 -1.44 -1.96
CA TRP A 49 -16.22 -0.07 -1.97
C TRP A 49 -14.79 0.07 -2.51
N LEU A 50 -14.09 -1.04 -2.74
CA LEU A 50 -12.78 -1.13 -3.40
C LEU A 50 -12.86 -1.73 -4.81
N SER A 51 -14.04 -1.78 -5.41
CA SER A 51 -14.25 -2.32 -6.77
C SER A 51 -13.41 -1.63 -7.85
N ASN A 52 -13.02 -0.37 -7.65
CA ASN A 52 -12.16 0.39 -8.56
C ASN A 52 -10.65 0.20 -8.31
N VAL A 53 -10.27 -0.57 -7.29
CA VAL A 53 -8.86 -0.89 -7.00
C VAL A 53 -8.42 -2.06 -7.86
N ALA A 54 -7.36 -1.85 -8.64
CA ALA A 54 -6.76 -2.92 -9.43
C ALA A 54 -6.25 -4.04 -8.52
N ALA A 55 -6.45 -5.29 -8.92
CA ALA A 55 -5.94 -6.46 -8.23
C ALA A 55 -4.83 -7.13 -9.04
N VAL A 56 -3.74 -7.51 -8.37
CA VAL A 56 -2.59 -8.15 -9.00
C VAL A 56 -2.16 -9.37 -8.18
N GLU A 57 -1.78 -10.46 -8.86
CA GLU A 57 -1.24 -11.65 -8.21
C GLU A 57 0.22 -11.41 -7.79
N TYR A 58 0.54 -11.68 -6.53
CA TYR A 58 1.88 -11.48 -5.96
C TYR A 58 2.96 -12.25 -6.72
N SER A 59 2.65 -13.47 -7.19
CA SER A 59 3.54 -14.31 -8.01
C SER A 59 4.00 -13.66 -9.31
N THR A 60 3.28 -12.65 -9.82
CA THR A 60 3.63 -11.94 -11.06
C THR A 60 4.59 -10.76 -10.83
N MET A 61 4.91 -10.46 -9.56
CA MET A 61 5.67 -9.29 -9.11
C MET A 61 6.96 -9.70 -8.40
N GLU A 62 7.96 -10.12 -9.16
CA GLU A 62 9.24 -10.65 -8.65
C GLU A 62 10.04 -9.67 -7.79
N THR A 63 9.87 -8.36 -7.99
CA THR A 63 10.61 -7.32 -7.27
C THR A 63 9.83 -6.66 -6.13
N LEU A 64 8.63 -7.16 -5.82
CA LEU A 64 7.79 -6.63 -4.75
C LEU A 64 8.14 -7.32 -3.42
N HIS A 65 8.52 -6.51 -2.44
CA HIS A 65 8.84 -6.95 -1.09
C HIS A 65 7.78 -6.43 -0.12
N LEU A 66 7.23 -7.33 0.69
CA LEU A 66 6.23 -7.02 1.71
C LEU A 66 6.86 -7.21 3.10
N ASN A 67 6.99 -6.12 3.84
CA ASN A 67 7.57 -6.11 5.18
C ASN A 67 6.44 -5.83 6.19
N TYR A 68 6.01 -6.86 6.91
CA TYR A 68 4.93 -6.74 7.89
C TYR A 68 5.46 -6.18 9.22
N ASP A 69 4.70 -5.27 9.83
CA ASP A 69 5.06 -4.67 11.12
C ASP A 69 4.96 -5.72 12.25
N THR A 70 3.98 -6.62 12.16
CA THR A 70 3.79 -7.78 13.05
C THR A 70 3.40 -9.01 12.24
N PRO A 71 3.53 -10.25 12.79
CA PRO A 71 3.01 -11.44 12.13
C PRO A 71 1.50 -11.31 11.84
N THR A 72 1.10 -11.51 10.59
CA THR A 72 -0.30 -11.42 10.16
C THR A 72 -0.81 -12.73 9.55
N SER A 73 -2.14 -12.91 9.57
CA SER A 73 -2.81 -14.01 8.86
C SER A 73 -2.51 -14.01 7.36
N GLU A 74 -2.40 -12.83 6.77
CA GLU A 74 -2.12 -12.63 5.35
C GLU A 74 -0.70 -13.10 5.00
N ALA A 75 0.28 -12.80 5.85
CA ALA A 75 1.66 -13.25 5.68
C ALA A 75 1.81 -14.79 5.77
N SER A 76 0.99 -15.43 6.61
CA SER A 76 1.10 -16.86 6.95
C SER A 76 0.19 -17.76 6.11
N ALA A 77 -1.09 -17.42 5.99
CA ALA A 77 -2.12 -18.20 5.31
C ALA A 77 -2.43 -17.69 3.88
N GLY A 78 -1.86 -16.56 3.47
CA GLY A 78 -2.22 -15.88 2.23
C GLY A 78 -3.52 -15.08 2.34
N GLY A 79 -3.93 -14.45 1.24
CA GLY A 79 -5.09 -13.57 1.21
C GLY A 79 -4.88 -12.38 0.28
N THR A 80 -5.52 -11.26 0.60
CA THR A 80 -5.39 -10.00 -0.13
C THR A 80 -4.94 -8.90 0.82
N VAL A 81 -3.88 -8.20 0.45
CA VAL A 81 -3.42 -6.98 1.14
C VAL A 81 -3.56 -5.79 0.21
N TYR A 82 -3.70 -4.59 0.76
CA TYR A 82 -3.87 -3.37 -0.02
C TYR A 82 -2.63 -2.51 0.08
N CYS A 83 -1.91 -2.35 -1.02
CA CYS A 83 -0.70 -1.56 -1.11
C CYS A 83 -1.07 -0.12 -1.50
N LEU A 84 -1.01 0.79 -0.55
CA LEU A 84 -1.13 2.23 -0.79
C LEU A 84 0.24 2.78 -1.18
N PHE A 85 0.32 3.52 -2.29
CA PHE A 85 1.55 4.19 -2.71
C PHE A 85 1.80 5.48 -1.92
N ILE A 86 3.04 5.65 -1.47
CA ILE A 86 3.49 6.85 -0.75
C ILE A 86 4.50 7.65 -1.58
N GLY A 87 5.49 6.97 -2.19
CA GLY A 87 6.52 7.69 -2.94
C GLY A 87 7.53 6.80 -3.65
N SER A 88 8.34 7.45 -4.48
CA SER A 88 9.50 6.87 -5.17
C SER A 88 10.79 7.42 -4.57
N PHE A 89 11.71 6.53 -4.23
CA PHE A 89 13.01 6.85 -3.68
C PHE A 89 14.09 6.43 -4.67
N SER A 90 15.05 7.31 -4.89
CA SER A 90 16.20 7.04 -5.76
C SER A 90 17.43 6.99 -4.89
N GLU A 91 18.10 5.84 -4.85
CA GLU A 91 19.43 5.74 -4.28
C GLU A 91 20.43 5.85 -5.44
N VAL A 92 21.22 6.92 -5.43
CA VAL A 92 22.39 7.04 -6.31
C VAL A 92 23.50 6.32 -5.56
N LEU A 93 23.80 5.09 -5.96
CA LEU A 93 25.01 4.41 -5.51
C LEU A 93 26.17 5.03 -6.29
N ASP A 94 27.30 5.27 -5.63
CA ASP A 94 28.43 6.09 -6.10
C ASP A 94 29.06 5.65 -7.46
N HIS A 95 28.59 4.55 -8.06
CA HIS A 95 29.16 3.95 -9.26
C HIS A 95 28.16 3.50 -10.34
N ASP A 96 26.88 3.89 -10.28
CA ASP A 96 25.91 3.49 -11.32
C ASP A 96 25.40 4.70 -12.12
N GLU A 97 25.60 4.68 -13.44
CA GLU A 97 24.95 5.62 -14.38
C GLU A 97 23.42 5.45 -14.40
N HIS A 98 22.91 4.38 -13.78
CA HIS A 98 21.49 4.06 -13.68
C HIS A 98 21.04 4.09 -12.21
N PRO A 99 20.32 5.14 -11.76
CA PRO A 99 19.85 5.20 -10.39
C PRO A 99 18.88 4.07 -10.08
N HIS A 100 19.09 3.38 -8.96
CA HIS A 100 18.14 2.39 -8.46
C HIS A 100 16.92 3.10 -7.88
N VAL A 101 15.80 3.05 -8.61
CA VAL A 101 14.54 3.61 -8.15
C VAL A 101 13.73 2.53 -7.43
N SER A 102 13.31 2.84 -6.22
CA SER A 102 12.40 2.03 -5.42
C SER A 102 11.07 2.74 -5.26
N LEU A 103 9.96 2.04 -5.52
CA LEU A 103 8.64 2.50 -5.12
C LEU A 103 8.33 1.97 -3.72
N CYS A 104 7.72 2.79 -2.87
CA CYS A 104 7.44 2.42 -1.49
C CYS A 104 6.03 2.86 -1.07
N GLY A 105 5.50 2.16 -0.08
CA GLY A 105 4.29 2.60 0.58
C GLY A 105 3.84 1.72 1.73
N LEU A 106 2.55 1.78 2.04
CA LEU A 106 1.94 1.12 3.18
C LEU A 106 1.20 -0.15 2.76
N ILE A 107 1.28 -1.17 3.60
CA ILE A 107 0.44 -2.36 3.51
C ILE A 107 -0.73 -2.15 4.46
N LEU A 108 -1.94 -2.19 3.91
CA LEU A 108 -3.18 -1.94 4.61
C LEU A 108 -4.08 -3.17 4.60
N LYS A 109 -4.83 -3.34 5.69
CA LYS A 109 -5.85 -4.36 5.88
C LYS A 109 -7.21 -3.69 6.13
N PRO A 110 -8.27 -4.02 5.39
CA PRO A 110 -9.59 -3.48 5.66
C PRO A 110 -10.12 -3.95 7.02
N THR A 111 -10.74 -3.04 7.76
CA THR A 111 -11.43 -3.33 9.02
C THR A 111 -12.95 -3.29 8.86
N VAL A 112 -13.67 -3.75 9.89
CA VAL A 112 -15.13 -3.64 9.95
C VAL A 112 -15.48 -2.16 10.07
N GLY A 113 -16.14 -1.60 9.05
CA GLY A 113 -16.50 -0.18 8.99
C GLY A 113 -15.88 0.62 7.84
N GLY A 114 -15.16 -0.04 6.92
CA GLY A 114 -14.62 0.63 5.72
C GLY A 114 -13.35 1.44 5.97
N LYS A 115 -12.73 1.29 7.14
CA LYS A 115 -11.43 1.84 7.47
C LYS A 115 -10.32 0.82 7.18
N PHE A 116 -9.07 1.26 7.31
CA PHE A 116 -7.89 0.41 7.16
C PHE A 116 -7.05 0.42 8.42
N GLU A 117 -6.47 -0.73 8.72
CA GLU A 117 -5.37 -0.88 9.66
C GLU A 117 -4.06 -0.94 8.86
N ARG A 118 -3.03 -0.22 9.31
CA ARG A 118 -1.68 -0.38 8.76
C ARG A 118 -1.05 -1.63 9.36
N ILE A 119 -0.61 -2.55 8.51
CA ILE A 119 0.01 -3.81 8.92
C ILE A 119 1.44 -4.00 8.40
N GLY A 120 1.99 -3.01 7.70
CA GLY A 120 3.35 -3.08 7.18
C GLY A 120 3.70 -2.02 6.16
N ARG A 121 4.82 -2.24 5.49
CA ARG A 121 5.37 -1.42 4.42
C ARG A 121 5.75 -2.31 3.25
N TRP A 122 5.54 -1.82 2.04
CA TRP A 122 6.00 -2.50 0.84
C TRP A 122 7.07 -1.67 0.14
N LYS A 123 7.97 -2.37 -0.56
CA LYS A 123 8.99 -1.79 -1.43
C LYS A 123 9.00 -2.57 -2.74
N GLN A 124 9.05 -1.89 -3.88
CA GLN A 124 9.24 -2.51 -5.18
C GLN A 124 10.46 -1.90 -5.86
N PHE A 125 11.43 -2.73 -6.23
CA PHE A 125 12.58 -2.28 -7.02
C PHE A 125 12.18 -2.14 -8.49
N ILE A 126 12.46 -0.97 -9.06
CA ILE A 126 12.31 -0.71 -10.49
C ILE A 126 13.67 -0.91 -11.13
N GLU A 127 13.93 -2.14 -11.51
CA GLU A 127 15.12 -2.47 -12.28
C GLU A 127 14.87 -2.15 -13.77
N TYR A 128 15.88 -1.63 -14.45
CA TYR A 128 15.77 -1.14 -15.83
C TYR A 128 15.31 -2.23 -16.82
N TYR A 129 15.57 -3.51 -16.53
CA TYR A 129 15.12 -4.65 -17.34
C TYR A 129 13.69 -5.11 -17.04
N VAL A 130 13.09 -4.67 -15.92
CA VAL A 130 11.69 -4.96 -15.56
C VAL A 130 10.78 -3.93 -16.22
N LYS A 131 10.92 -3.76 -17.54
CA LYS A 131 10.00 -2.95 -18.32
C LYS A 131 8.63 -3.60 -18.23
N ASN A 132 7.64 -2.86 -17.73
CA ASN A 132 6.20 -3.17 -17.72
C ASN A 132 5.56 -3.88 -16.51
N LYS A 133 6.31 -4.32 -15.48
CA LYS A 133 5.72 -4.97 -14.28
C LYS A 133 5.66 -4.03 -13.06
N TYR A 134 4.86 -2.97 -13.14
CA TYR A 134 4.63 -2.05 -12.01
C TYR A 134 3.32 -2.42 -11.29
N VAL A 135 3.33 -2.46 -9.97
CA VAL A 135 2.11 -2.65 -9.17
C VAL A 135 1.06 -1.55 -9.46
N PHE A 136 1.49 -0.36 -9.91
CA PHE A 136 0.64 0.83 -10.04
C PHE A 136 0.26 1.19 -11.48
N LYS A 137 0.25 0.22 -12.41
CA LYS A 137 -0.03 0.54 -13.83
C LYS A 137 -1.45 1.04 -14.13
N LYS A 138 -2.41 0.83 -13.21
CA LYS A 138 -3.84 1.22 -13.33
C LYS A 138 -4.53 1.38 -11.96
N SER A 139 -3.80 1.84 -10.96
CA SER A 139 -4.33 1.96 -9.60
C SER A 139 -5.32 3.12 -9.52
N GLY A 140 -6.57 2.81 -9.16
CA GLY A 140 -7.55 3.83 -8.79
C GLY A 140 -7.01 4.68 -7.64
N VAL A 141 -7.28 5.98 -7.71
CA VAL A 141 -7.11 6.88 -6.57
C VAL A 141 -8.26 6.59 -5.62
N VAL A 142 -7.93 6.29 -4.37
CA VAL A 142 -8.91 6.02 -3.32
C VAL A 142 -8.65 6.93 -2.14
N ARG A 143 -9.74 7.45 -1.57
CA ARG A 143 -9.71 8.05 -0.24
C ARG A 143 -9.76 6.93 0.78
N VAL A 144 -8.74 6.85 1.62
CA VAL A 144 -8.58 5.82 2.64
C VAL A 144 -8.53 6.49 3.99
N GLU A 145 -9.15 5.86 4.98
CA GLU A 145 -9.06 6.25 6.37
C GLU A 145 -8.29 5.16 7.11
N ILE A 146 -7.14 5.50 7.67
CA ILE A 146 -6.24 4.60 8.38
C ILE A 146 -6.36 4.86 9.88
N ILE A 147 -6.61 3.82 10.66
CA ILE A 147 -6.64 3.85 12.13
C ILE A 147 -5.38 3.24 12.74
#